data_AF-A0A1G1LNX4-F1
#
_entry.id   AF-A0A1G1LNX4-F1
#
_cell.length_a   1.000
_cell.length_b   1.000
_cell.length_c   1.000
_cell.angle_alpha   90.00
_cell.angle_beta   90.00
_cell.angle_gamma   90.00
#
_symmetry.space_group_name_H-M   'P 1'
#
loop_
_entity.id
_entity.type
_entity.pdbx_description
1 polymer ?
#
loop_
_entity_poly.entity_id
_entity_poly.type
_entity_poly.pdbx_seq_one_letter_code
_entity_poly.pdbx_strand_id
1 'polypeptide(L)'
;MHRSKRAETELWAMDTHLFWLLFGIILTITTTVVMIIVKSQFVEYTKVPGELPPYLIADRLLFSGACFSTQSTGPLAIDASRLTTPNFNSCLQGNSNSPAPYRLSFFSADQSFRKIITTSSWNEAKPVISRESFGPISVLSEGTFITAEVFLERQ
;
A
#
# COMPACT_ATOMS: atom_id res chain seq x y z
N MET A 1 19.62 72.29 -1.58
CA MET A 1 20.32 71.23 -2.35
C MET A 1 19.81 69.88 -1.86
N HIS A 2 18.62 69.45 -2.30
CA HIS A 2 18.05 68.16 -1.91
C HIS A 2 18.62 67.07 -2.81
N ARG A 3 19.65 66.36 -2.33
CA ARG A 3 20.07 65.10 -2.97
C ARG A 3 19.01 64.04 -2.70
N SER A 4 18.60 63.39 -3.78
CA SER A 4 17.60 62.33 -3.90
C SER A 4 17.76 61.23 -2.85
N LYS A 5 16.78 61.09 -1.94
CA LYS A 5 16.57 59.87 -1.14
C LYS A 5 15.96 58.71 -1.95
N ARG A 6 15.63 58.93 -3.23
CA ARG A 6 14.93 57.98 -4.09
C ARG A 6 15.85 56.89 -4.64
N ALA A 7 17.12 57.22 -4.84
CA ALA A 7 18.12 56.30 -5.39
C ALA A 7 18.57 55.24 -4.36
N GLU A 8 18.57 55.57 -3.07
CA GLU A 8 18.91 54.61 -2.01
C GLU A 8 17.79 53.61 -1.76
N THR A 9 16.52 53.91 -2.04
CA THR A 9 15.42 52.96 -1.82
C THR A 9 15.27 51.90 -2.92
N GLU A 10 15.75 52.16 -4.15
CA GLU A 10 15.66 51.22 -5.26
C GLU A 10 16.71 50.09 -5.21
N LEU A 11 17.90 50.36 -4.65
CA LEU A 11 18.94 49.33 -4.51
C LEU A 11 18.53 48.21 -3.55
N TRP A 12 17.80 48.51 -2.47
CA TRP A 12 17.41 47.50 -1.47
C TRP A 12 16.16 46.71 -1.88
N ALA A 13 15.30 47.28 -2.74
CA ALA A 13 14.11 46.59 -3.21
C ALA A 13 14.50 45.38 -4.10
N MET A 14 15.49 45.54 -4.97
CA MET A 14 15.90 44.49 -5.91
C MET A 14 16.57 43.30 -5.21
N ASP A 15 17.40 43.56 -4.18
CA ASP A 15 18.01 42.51 -3.34
C ASP A 15 16.98 41.75 -2.50
N THR A 16 15.97 42.46 -1.99
CA THR A 16 14.91 41.84 -1.19
C THR A 16 14.04 40.91 -2.05
N HIS A 17 13.73 41.30 -3.29
CA HIS A 17 12.98 40.43 -4.22
C HIS A 17 13.75 39.18 -4.63
N LEU A 18 15.06 39.30 -4.87
CA LEU A 18 15.92 38.15 -5.18
C LEU A 18 15.98 37.17 -4.01
N PHE A 19 16.09 37.68 -2.77
CA PHE A 19 16.05 36.87 -1.56
C PHE A 19 14.75 36.07 -1.45
N TRP A 20 13.60 36.71 -1.64
CA TRP A 20 12.29 36.03 -1.58
C TRP A 20 12.11 34.99 -2.69
N LEU A 21 12.62 35.25 -3.89
CA LEU A 21 12.62 34.29 -4.99
C LEU A 21 13.45 33.04 -4.66
N LEU A 22 14.68 33.23 -4.16
CA LEU A 22 15.56 32.14 -3.76
C LEU A 22 14.96 31.36 -2.58
N PHE A 23 14.38 32.05 -1.59
CA PHE A 23 13.69 31.42 -0.48
C PHE A 23 12.52 30.56 -0.95
N GLY A 24 11.69 31.07 -1.87
CA GLY A 24 10.58 30.31 -2.46
C GLY A 24 11.04 29.05 -3.21
N ILE A 25 12.14 29.13 -3.97
CA ILE A 25 12.72 27.98 -4.66
C ILE A 25 13.22 26.94 -3.66
N ILE A 26 13.97 27.35 -2.64
CA ILE A 26 14.48 26.45 -1.60
C ILE A 26 13.32 25.76 -0.86
N LEU A 27 12.26 26.50 -0.53
CA LEU A 27 11.09 25.97 0.17
C LEU A 27 10.31 24.97 -0.72
N THR A 28 10.24 25.21 -2.03
CA THR A 28 9.63 24.27 -2.98
C THR A 28 10.46 22.99 -3.10
N ILE A 29 11.79 23.11 -3.14
CA ILE A 29 12.69 21.93 -3.20
C ILE A 29 12.56 21.11 -1.92
N THR A 30 12.61 21.75 -0.75
CA THR A 30 12.54 21.04 0.54
C THR A 30 11.18 20.34 0.71
N THR A 31 10.08 21.01 0.40
CA THR A 31 8.74 20.38 0.44
C THR A 31 8.62 19.20 -0.51
N THR A 32 9.18 19.29 -1.73
CA THR A 32 9.18 18.20 -2.70
C THR A 32 10.00 17.00 -2.20
N VAL A 33 11.18 17.24 -1.65
CA VAL A 33 12.03 16.19 -1.05
C VAL A 33 11.33 15.51 0.12
N VAL A 34 10.69 16.29 1.00
CA VAL A 34 9.91 15.74 2.12
C VAL A 34 8.75 14.88 1.60
N MET A 35 8.01 15.34 0.58
CA MET A 35 6.95 14.52 -0.03
C MET A 35 7.48 13.20 -0.62
N ILE A 36 8.65 13.22 -1.25
CA ILE A 36 9.29 12.01 -1.79
C ILE A 36 9.65 11.05 -0.64
N ILE A 37 10.28 11.54 0.43
CA ILE A 37 10.65 10.73 1.60
C ILE A 37 9.41 10.15 2.30
N VAL A 38 8.38 10.95 2.50
CA VAL A 38 7.12 10.47 3.11
C VAL A 38 6.50 9.40 2.22
N LYS A 39 6.43 9.60 0.90
CA LYS A 39 5.91 8.58 -0.02
C LYS A 39 6.73 7.28 0.03
N SER A 40 8.05 7.35 0.06
CA SER A 40 8.89 6.14 0.10
C SER A 40 8.71 5.36 1.41
N GLN A 41 8.63 6.06 2.54
CA GLN A 41 8.37 5.44 3.85
C GLN A 41 6.99 4.79 3.90
N PHE A 42 5.93 5.46 3.41
CA PHE A 42 4.59 4.85 3.36
C PHE A 42 4.54 3.58 2.51
N VAL A 43 5.25 3.54 1.37
CA VAL A 43 5.36 2.33 0.55
C VAL A 43 6.01 1.17 1.33
N GLU A 44 6.98 1.44 2.19
CA GLU A 44 7.58 0.42 3.05
C GLU A 44 6.62 -0.11 4.13
N TYR A 45 5.72 0.73 4.66
CA TYR A 45 4.70 0.29 5.63
C TYR A 45 3.49 -0.43 5.00
N THR A 46 3.34 -0.40 3.68
CA THR A 46 2.24 -1.12 2.99
C THR A 46 2.49 -2.60 2.78
N LYS A 47 3.74 -3.07 2.93
CA LYS A 47 4.10 -4.46 2.69
C LYS A 47 4.13 -5.25 4.00
N VAL A 48 3.68 -6.50 3.94
CA VAL A 48 3.52 -7.40 5.08
C VAL A 48 4.78 -8.27 5.23
N PRO A 49 5.52 -8.18 6.35
CA PRO A 49 6.69 -9.02 6.56
C PRO A 49 6.34 -10.51 6.48
N GLY A 50 7.04 -11.26 5.63
CA GLY A 50 6.79 -12.70 5.42
C GLY A 50 7.16 -13.61 6.60
N GLU A 51 7.90 -13.08 7.58
CA GLU A 51 8.34 -13.77 8.81
C GLU A 51 7.28 -13.76 9.92
N LEU A 52 6.20 -12.99 9.73
CA LEU A 52 5.12 -12.94 10.70
C LEU A 52 4.41 -14.30 10.83
N PRO A 53 3.84 -14.61 12.01
CA PRO A 53 2.86 -15.67 12.16
C PRO A 53 1.75 -15.59 11.10
N PRO A 54 1.27 -16.72 10.56
CA PRO A 54 0.27 -16.74 9.49
C PRO A 54 -0.99 -15.91 9.82
N TYR A 55 -1.40 -15.86 11.09
CA TYR A 55 -2.55 -15.07 11.49
C TYR A 55 -2.33 -13.55 11.35
N LEU A 56 -1.12 -13.05 11.64
CA LEU A 56 -0.76 -11.64 11.46
C LEU A 56 -0.54 -11.28 9.99
N ILE A 57 -0.08 -12.25 9.18
CA ILE A 57 0.07 -12.06 7.73
C ILE A 57 -1.30 -11.87 7.09
N ALA A 58 -2.24 -12.77 7.39
CA ALA A 58 -3.59 -12.66 6.88
C ALA A 58 -4.26 -11.37 7.34
N ASP A 59 -4.24 -11.05 8.63
CA ASP A 59 -4.81 -9.81 9.16
C ASP A 59 -4.27 -8.58 8.40
N ARG A 60 -2.95 -8.47 8.24
CA ARG A 60 -2.38 -7.35 7.48
C ARG A 60 -2.72 -7.37 5.99
N LEU A 61 -2.78 -8.52 5.33
CA LEU A 61 -3.16 -8.61 3.91
C LEU A 61 -4.61 -8.19 3.68
N LEU A 62 -5.50 -8.57 4.59
CA LEU A 62 -6.94 -8.36 4.49
C LEU A 62 -7.32 -6.92 4.86
N PHE A 63 -6.65 -6.34 5.87
CA PHE A 63 -6.94 -4.98 6.35
C PHE A 63 -6.07 -3.87 5.73
N SER A 64 -5.01 -4.22 4.97
CA SER A 64 -4.20 -3.22 4.28
C SER A 64 -4.93 -2.62 3.07
N GLY A 65 -5.10 -1.29 3.08
CA GLY A 65 -5.58 -0.45 1.97
C GLY A 65 -4.84 -0.66 0.65
N ALA A 66 -3.58 -1.07 0.75
CA ALA A 66 -2.67 -1.22 -0.38
C ALA A 66 -2.72 -2.62 -1.01
N CYS A 67 -3.31 -3.60 -0.34
CA CYS A 67 -3.32 -4.98 -0.79
C CYS A 67 -4.63 -5.35 -1.47
N PHE A 68 -5.61 -5.74 -0.67
CA PHE A 68 -6.85 -6.27 -1.21
C PHE A 68 -8.07 -5.46 -0.81
N SER A 69 -7.97 -4.55 0.17
CA SER A 69 -9.14 -3.78 0.60
C SER A 69 -9.48 -2.64 -0.38
N THR A 70 -10.77 -2.33 -0.45
CA THR A 70 -11.29 -1.12 -1.11
C THR A 70 -11.56 -0.04 -0.06
N GLN A 71 -11.15 1.20 -0.36
CA GLN A 71 -11.53 2.38 0.43
C GLN A 71 -12.86 3.01 -0.04
N SER A 72 -13.44 2.53 -1.15
CA SER A 72 -14.35 3.39 -1.91
C SER A 72 -15.76 3.48 -1.33
N THR A 73 -16.27 2.49 -0.60
CA THR A 73 -17.65 2.53 -0.08
C THR A 73 -17.91 1.44 0.97
N GLY A 74 -18.12 1.81 2.25
CA GLY A 74 -18.69 0.92 3.28
C GLY A 74 -17.69 0.23 4.22
N PRO A 75 -18.11 -0.83 4.96
CA PRO A 75 -17.24 -1.58 5.86
C PRO A 75 -16.04 -2.13 5.07
N LEU A 76 -14.92 -2.30 5.77
CA LEU A 76 -13.65 -2.71 5.16
C LEU A 76 -13.84 -4.04 4.42
N ALA A 77 -13.92 -3.96 3.09
CA ALA A 77 -14.22 -5.08 2.21
C ALA A 77 -13.06 -5.32 1.26
N ILE A 78 -12.92 -6.58 0.85
CA ILE A 78 -11.90 -7.02 -0.09
C ILE A 78 -12.41 -6.83 -1.51
N ASP A 79 -11.66 -6.15 -2.35
CA ASP A 79 -11.95 -6.01 -3.78
C ASP A 79 -11.48 -7.27 -4.53
N ALA A 80 -12.42 -8.05 -5.06
CA ALA A 80 -12.12 -9.26 -5.80
C ALA A 80 -11.25 -9.01 -7.03
N SER A 81 -11.30 -7.82 -7.62
CA SER A 81 -10.45 -7.45 -8.77
C SER A 81 -8.97 -7.32 -8.38
N ARG A 82 -8.69 -7.02 -7.10
CA ARG A 82 -7.34 -6.91 -6.55
C ARG A 82 -6.76 -8.25 -6.13
N LEU A 83 -7.58 -9.30 -5.99
CA LEU A 83 -7.16 -10.66 -5.67
C LEU A 83 -6.44 -11.31 -6.86
N THR A 84 -5.19 -10.93 -7.07
CA THR A 84 -4.33 -11.44 -8.14
C THR A 84 -2.97 -11.84 -7.57
N THR A 85 -2.33 -12.84 -8.20
CA THR A 85 -0.98 -13.28 -7.83
C THR A 85 0.05 -12.13 -7.85
N PRO A 86 0.08 -11.22 -8.84
CA PRO A 86 0.99 -10.08 -8.81
C PRO A 86 0.79 -9.18 -7.59
N ASN A 87 -0.45 -8.83 -7.24
CA ASN A 87 -0.73 -8.02 -6.05
C ASN A 87 -0.41 -8.76 -4.76
N PHE A 88 -0.66 -10.07 -4.70
CA PHE A 88 -0.33 -10.86 -3.52
C PHE A 88 1.19 -10.89 -3.26
N ASN A 89 1.98 -11.08 -4.31
CA ASN A 89 3.44 -11.05 -4.21
C ASN A 89 3.96 -9.64 -3.87
N SER A 90 3.39 -8.57 -4.44
CA SER A 90 3.83 -7.20 -4.15
C SER A 90 3.52 -6.77 -2.71
N CYS A 91 2.48 -7.35 -2.11
CA CYS A 91 2.05 -7.13 -0.74
C CYS A 91 2.90 -7.82 0.32
N LEU A 92 3.66 -8.86 -0.03
CA LEU A 92 4.53 -9.54 0.92
C LEU A 92 5.92 -8.89 0.87
N GLN A 93 6.35 -8.32 2.00
CA GLN A 93 7.73 -7.88 2.21
C GLN A 93 8.56 -9.09 2.61
N GLY A 94 9.29 -9.66 1.66
CA GLY A 94 10.39 -10.58 1.91
C GLY A 94 11.68 -9.95 1.45
N ASN A 95 12.69 -9.90 2.32
CA ASN A 95 14.06 -9.82 1.83
C ASN A 95 14.31 -11.06 0.97
N SER A 96 15.01 -10.89 -0.15
CA SER A 96 15.42 -11.93 -1.09
C SER A 96 14.40 -12.36 -2.15
N ASN A 97 14.94 -12.78 -3.28
CA ASN A 97 14.31 -13.04 -4.57
C ASN A 97 13.26 -14.18 -4.60
N SER A 98 12.69 -14.57 -3.45
CA SER A 98 11.69 -15.63 -3.33
C SER A 98 10.74 -15.34 -2.17
N PRO A 99 9.49 -14.88 -2.42
CA PRO A 99 8.49 -14.72 -1.37
C PRO A 99 8.20 -16.07 -0.72
N ALA A 100 7.74 -16.10 0.53
CA ALA A 100 7.32 -17.35 1.16
C ALA A 100 6.12 -17.97 0.41
N PRO A 101 6.02 -19.31 0.32
CA PRO A 101 4.98 -20.00 -0.44
C PRO A 101 3.66 -19.97 0.33
N TYR A 102 2.76 -19.08 -0.08
CA TYR A 102 1.43 -18.93 0.50
C TYR A 102 0.33 -19.14 -0.53
N ARG A 103 -0.78 -19.70 -0.08
CA ARG A 103 -2.04 -19.78 -0.84
C ARG A 103 -3.16 -19.16 -0.03
N LEU A 104 -3.84 -18.20 -0.62
CA LEU A 104 -5.00 -17.53 -0.04
C LEU A 104 -6.25 -17.95 -0.81
N SER A 105 -7.23 -18.51 -0.10
CA SER A 105 -8.45 -19.02 -0.69
C SER A 105 -9.67 -18.36 -0.06
N PHE A 106 -10.62 -17.96 -0.91
CA PHE A 106 -11.88 -17.33 -0.56
C PHE A 106 -13.02 -18.21 -1.05
N PHE A 107 -13.91 -18.59 -0.14
CA PHE A 107 -15.07 -19.42 -0.45
C PHE A 107 -16.32 -18.84 0.19
N SER A 108 -17.31 -18.53 -0.64
CA SER A 108 -18.65 -18.21 -0.16
C SER A 108 -19.40 -19.48 0.25
N ALA A 109 -20.27 -19.37 1.26
CA ALA A 109 -21.05 -20.49 1.76
C ALA A 109 -22.03 -21.06 0.71
N ASP A 110 -22.53 -20.20 -0.18
CA ASP A 110 -23.43 -20.56 -1.28
C ASP A 110 -22.68 -20.97 -2.57
N GLN A 111 -21.35 -21.02 -2.51
CA GLN A 111 -20.45 -21.33 -3.64
C GLN A 111 -20.57 -20.37 -4.85
N SER A 112 -21.27 -19.24 -4.71
CA SER A 112 -21.39 -18.21 -5.75
C SER A 112 -20.05 -17.56 -6.09
N PHE A 113 -19.17 -17.52 -5.11
CA PHE A 113 -17.82 -16.96 -5.19
C PHE A 113 -16.77 -17.95 -4.69
N ARG A 114 -15.79 -18.21 -5.54
CA ARG A 114 -14.57 -18.94 -5.22
C ARG A 114 -13.38 -18.25 -5.87
N LYS A 115 -12.39 -17.86 -5.07
CA LYS A 115 -11.14 -17.29 -5.57
C LYS A 115 -9.97 -17.91 -4.82
N ILE A 116 -8.97 -18.36 -5.58
CA ILE A 116 -7.73 -18.90 -5.02
C ILE A 116 -6.59 -18.11 -5.65
N ILE A 117 -5.69 -17.58 -4.83
CA ILE A 117 -4.49 -16.88 -5.26
C ILE A 117 -3.28 -17.44 -4.52
N THR A 118 -2.16 -17.54 -5.23
CA THR A 118 -0.91 -18.10 -4.70
C THR A 118 0.22 -17.11 -4.89
N THR A 119 1.24 -17.20 -4.04
CA THR A 119 2.52 -16.54 -4.30
C THR A 119 3.28 -17.27 -5.42
N SER A 120 4.24 -16.59 -6.04
CA SER A 120 5.01 -17.15 -7.16
C SER A 120 5.87 -18.37 -6.78
N SER A 121 6.15 -18.54 -5.49
CA SER A 121 6.93 -19.64 -4.93
C SER A 121 6.08 -20.86 -4.52
N TRP A 122 4.76 -20.77 -4.61
CA TRP A 122 3.84 -21.88 -4.31
C TRP A 122 4.03 -23.04 -5.28
N ASN A 123 4.07 -24.27 -4.75
CA ASN A 123 4.23 -25.48 -5.55
C ASN A 123 3.17 -26.53 -5.15
N GLU A 124 2.22 -26.82 -6.03
CA GLU A 124 1.13 -27.79 -5.76
C GLU A 124 1.62 -29.20 -5.39
N ALA A 125 2.86 -29.58 -5.72
CA ALA A 125 3.42 -30.87 -5.35
C ALA A 125 3.96 -30.91 -3.89
N LYS A 126 4.12 -29.76 -3.23
CA LYS A 126 4.61 -29.71 -1.85
C LYS A 126 3.46 -29.79 -0.84
N PRO A 127 3.64 -30.51 0.28
CA PRO A 127 2.63 -30.58 1.32
C PRO A 127 2.43 -29.23 1.99
N VAL A 128 1.20 -28.97 2.43
CA VAL A 128 0.87 -27.79 3.26
C VAL A 128 1.41 -28.02 4.67
N ILE A 129 2.18 -27.07 5.17
CA ILE A 129 2.75 -27.06 6.54
C ILE A 129 1.75 -26.50 7.54
N SER A 130 1.00 -25.45 7.17
CA SER A 130 0.00 -24.85 8.05
C SER A 130 -1.20 -24.32 7.27
N ARG A 131 -2.37 -24.36 7.91
CA ARG A 131 -3.62 -23.80 7.38
C ARG A 131 -4.35 -23.06 8.50
N GLU A 132 -4.67 -21.80 8.25
CA GLU A 132 -5.43 -20.94 9.16
C GLU A 132 -6.74 -20.49 8.51
N SER A 133 -7.78 -20.31 9.32
CA SER A 133 -9.07 -19.75 8.90
C SER A 133 -9.33 -18.42 9.61
N PHE A 134 -9.86 -17.44 8.87
CA PHE A 134 -10.04 -16.06 9.34
C PHE A 134 -11.50 -15.65 9.50
N GLY A 135 -12.41 -16.61 9.43
CA GLY A 135 -13.84 -16.35 9.49
C GLY A 135 -14.38 -15.65 8.25
N PRO A 136 -15.66 -15.22 8.29
CA PRO A 136 -16.34 -14.60 7.17
C PRO A 136 -15.86 -13.16 6.95
N ILE A 137 -15.48 -12.85 5.71
CA ILE A 137 -15.05 -11.52 5.28
C ILE A 137 -15.91 -11.06 4.10
N SER A 138 -16.24 -9.77 4.08
CA SER A 138 -16.95 -9.16 2.95
C SER A 138 -16.03 -8.95 1.76
N VAL A 139 -16.42 -9.49 0.61
CA VAL A 139 -15.73 -9.36 -0.67
C VAL A 139 -16.64 -8.64 -1.66
N LEU A 140 -16.17 -7.54 -2.24
CA LEU A 140 -16.81 -6.84 -3.34
C LEU A 140 -16.43 -7.53 -4.65
N SER A 141 -17.39 -8.18 -5.29
CA SER A 141 -17.23 -8.83 -6.59
C SER A 141 -18.33 -8.35 -7.53
N GLU A 142 -17.95 -7.84 -8.71
CA GLU A 142 -18.89 -7.38 -9.74
C GLU A 142 -19.96 -6.39 -9.23
N GLY A 143 -19.59 -5.55 -8.25
CA GLY A 143 -20.50 -4.57 -7.65
C GLY A 143 -21.42 -5.12 -6.54
N THR A 144 -21.28 -6.39 -6.18
CA THR A 144 -22.04 -7.04 -5.09
C THR A 144 -21.14 -7.41 -3.92
N PHE A 145 -21.64 -7.28 -2.70
CA PHE A 145 -20.94 -7.74 -1.49
C PHE A 145 -21.30 -9.18 -1.20
N ILE A 146 -20.29 -10.04 -1.14
CA ILE A 146 -20.39 -11.46 -0.89
C ILE A 146 -19.64 -11.76 0.41
N THR A 147 -20.20 -12.61 1.26
CA THR A 147 -19.49 -13.08 2.45
C THR A 147 -18.70 -14.34 2.09
N ALA A 148 -17.39 -14.31 2.28
CA ALA A 148 -16.50 -15.43 1.99
C ALA A 148 -15.67 -15.81 3.21
N GLU A 149 -15.58 -17.11 3.48
CA GLU A 149 -14.59 -17.67 4.40
C GLU A 149 -13.20 -17.62 3.76
N VAL A 150 -12.22 -17.20 4.55
CA VAL A 150 -10.84 -17.04 4.09
C VAL A 150 -9.93 -18.05 4.75
N PHE A 151 -9.10 -18.69 3.93
CA PHE A 151 -8.07 -19.63 4.36
C PHE A 151 -6.70 -19.17 3.87
N LEU A 152 -5.72 -19.14 4.77
CA LEU A 152 -4.31 -18.96 4.42
C LEU A 152 -3.58 -20.28 4.67
N GLU A 153 -2.91 -20.77 3.64
CA GLU A 153 -2.09 -21.97 3.69
C GLU A 153 -0.62 -21.60 3.42
N ARG A 154 0.29 -22.30 4.10
CA ARG A 154 1.74 -22.16 3.96
C ARG A 154 2.39 -23.49 3.63
N GLN A 155 3.41 -23.48 2.78
CA GLN A 155 4.31 -24.62 2.49
C GLN A 155 5.71 -24.43 3.06
#